data_AF-A0A8S1FDH8-F1
#
_entry.id   AF-A0A8S1FDH8-F1
#
_cell.length_a   1.000
_cell.length_b   1.000
_cell.length_c   1.000
_cell.angle_alpha   90.00
_cell.angle_beta   90.00
_cell.angle_gamma   90.00
#
_symmetry.space_group_name_H-M   'P 1'
#
loop_
_entity.id
_entity.type
_entity.pdbx_description
1 polymer ?
#
loop_
_entity_poly.entity_id
_entity_poly.type
_entity_poly.pdbx_seq_one_letter_code
_entity_poly.pdbx_strand_id
1 'polypeptide(L)'
;MRSLPIEENLKRQISATIQESGKMRLMLLLLTQAALAIFLFGDVIANLMYRAEHYIHEYVRIGVIILCSINVIWFFASSIAMCCTFYNCVTCLKIHFYFSLTIVAMHSTKLIILLIDSNISTIITSLFINTVNGFTIYYENKFISYLERCLRSL
;
A
#
# COMPACT_ATOMS: atom_id res chain seq x y z
N MET A 1 -14.94 33.50 34.84
CA MET A 1 -15.09 32.09 35.24
C MET A 1 -14.46 31.22 34.16
N ARG A 2 -13.43 30.43 34.51
CA ARG A 2 -12.64 29.59 33.59
C ARG A 2 -13.32 28.21 33.45
N SER A 3 -14.08 27.98 32.39
CA SER A 3 -14.60 26.66 31.98
C SER A 3 -13.71 25.97 30.92
N LEU A 4 -12.56 26.57 30.59
CA LEU A 4 -11.63 26.15 29.55
C LEU A 4 -11.00 24.73 29.69
N PRO A 5 -10.74 24.15 30.87
CA PRO A 5 -9.96 22.90 30.93
C PRO A 5 -10.76 21.65 30.48
N ILE A 6 -12.10 21.67 30.54
CA ILE A 6 -12.93 20.52 30.15
C ILE A 6 -13.05 20.43 28.63
N GLU A 7 -13.26 21.57 27.96
CA GLU A 7 -13.39 21.62 26.50
C GLU A 7 -12.06 21.29 25.80
N GLU A 8 -10.92 21.77 26.32
CA GLU A 8 -9.60 21.41 25.80
C GLU A 8 -9.25 19.93 26.01
N ASN A 9 -9.56 19.37 27.19
CA ASN A 9 -9.33 17.95 27.45
C ASN A 9 -10.21 17.05 26.58
N LEU A 10 -11.48 17.44 26.35
CA LEU A 10 -12.39 16.70 25.46
C LEU A 10 -11.90 16.75 24.00
N LYS A 11 -11.44 17.90 23.51
CA LYS A 11 -10.84 18.03 22.17
C LYS A 11 -9.59 17.17 22.02
N ARG A 12 -8.72 17.11 23.04
CA ARG A 12 -7.53 16.25 23.03
C ARG A 12 -7.88 14.76 23.02
N GLN A 13 -8.86 14.34 23.83
CA GLN A 13 -9.33 12.95 23.82
C GLN A 13 -9.94 12.54 22.49
N ILE A 14 -10.84 13.36 21.92
CA ILE A 14 -11.45 13.10 20.60
C ILE A 14 -10.37 13.04 19.51
N SER A 15 -9.39 13.94 19.54
CA SER A 15 -8.26 13.93 18.61
C SER A 15 -7.42 12.66 18.72
N ALA A 16 -7.16 12.19 19.95
CA ALA A 16 -6.41 10.96 20.21
C ALA A 16 -7.17 9.72 19.71
N THR A 17 -8.48 9.60 20.00
CA THR A 17 -9.29 8.47 19.54
C THR A 17 -9.42 8.42 18.01
N ILE A 18 -9.60 9.59 17.36
CA ILE A 18 -9.63 9.67 15.90
C ILE A 18 -8.27 9.28 15.32
N GLN A 19 -7.16 9.68 15.95
CA GLN A 19 -5.81 9.31 15.53
C GLN A 19 -5.58 7.80 15.63
N GLU A 20 -5.93 7.16 16.75
CA GLU A 20 -5.81 5.71 16.91
C GLU A 20 -6.65 4.95 15.90
N SER A 21 -7.88 5.42 15.63
CA SER A 21 -8.73 4.82 14.60
C SER A 21 -8.13 4.93 13.19
N GLY A 22 -7.45 6.05 12.89
CA GLY A 22 -6.77 6.27 11.62
C GLY A 22 -5.53 5.39 11.45
N LYS A 23 -4.76 5.20 12.53
CA LYS A 23 -3.63 4.26 12.57
C LYS A 23 -4.07 2.83 12.30
N MET A 24 -5.12 2.37 12.98
CA MET A 24 -5.65 1.01 12.80
C MET A 24 -6.12 0.77 11.35
N ARG A 25 -6.83 1.74 10.76
CA ARG A 25 -7.25 1.64 9.35
C ARG A 25 -6.05 1.57 8.40
N LEU A 26 -5.02 2.38 8.63
CA LEU A 26 -3.81 2.34 7.82
C LEU A 26 -3.09 0.99 7.97
N MET A 27 -2.97 0.46 9.18
CA MET A 27 -2.37 -0.85 9.42
C MET A 27 -3.12 -1.98 8.71
N LEU A 28 -4.46 -1.97 8.73
CA LEU A 28 -5.26 -2.96 8.00
C LEU A 28 -5.05 -2.88 6.48
N LEU A 29 -4.93 -1.65 5.94
CA LEU A 29 -4.65 -1.45 4.52
C LEU A 29 -3.25 -1.93 4.12
N LEU A 30 -2.24 -1.63 4.94
CA LEU A 30 -0.87 -2.11 4.74
C LEU A 30 -0.78 -3.64 4.85
N LEU A 31 -1.50 -4.25 5.78
CA LEU A 31 -1.61 -5.71 5.89
C LEU A 31 -2.27 -6.30 4.64
N THR A 32 -3.31 -5.65 4.12
CA THR A 32 -4.00 -6.06 2.89
C THR A 32 -3.05 -5.95 1.68
N GLN A 33 -2.25 -4.89 1.57
CA GLN A 33 -1.22 -4.77 0.53
C GLN A 33 -0.18 -5.88 0.63
N ALA A 34 0.32 -6.19 1.83
CA ALA A 34 1.27 -7.27 2.04
C ALA A 34 0.69 -8.63 1.62
N ALA A 35 -0.58 -8.90 1.97
CA ALA A 35 -1.27 -10.11 1.55
C ALA A 35 -1.45 -10.18 0.02
N LEU A 36 -1.80 -9.06 -0.62
CA LEU A 36 -1.92 -8.96 -2.09
C LEU A 36 -0.58 -9.20 -2.79
N ALA A 37 0.51 -8.65 -2.25
CA ALA A 37 1.85 -8.85 -2.79
C ALA A 37 2.25 -10.33 -2.76
N ILE A 38 1.96 -11.06 -1.67
CA ILE A 38 2.16 -12.52 -1.59
C ILE A 38 1.25 -13.26 -2.58
N PHE A 39 -0.04 -12.91 -2.63
CA PHE A 39 -1.00 -13.55 -3.53
C PHE A 39 -0.55 -13.45 -5.00
N LEU A 40 -0.17 -12.25 -5.44
CA LEU A 40 0.34 -12.03 -6.79
C LEU A 40 1.68 -12.71 -7.04
N PHE A 41 2.55 -12.78 -6.03
CA PHE A 41 3.78 -13.54 -6.13
C PHE A 41 3.52 -15.04 -6.36
N GLY A 42 2.58 -15.62 -5.61
CA GLY A 42 2.15 -17.01 -5.80
C GLY A 42 1.57 -17.27 -7.19
N ASP A 43 0.72 -16.37 -7.69
CA ASP A 43 0.15 -16.46 -9.04
C ASP A 43 1.23 -16.39 -10.14
N VAL A 44 2.22 -15.50 -9.98
CA VAL A 44 3.34 -15.41 -10.94
C VAL A 44 4.21 -16.67 -10.90
N ILE A 45 4.49 -17.25 -9.72
CA ILE A 45 5.22 -18.51 -9.60
C ILE A 45 4.44 -19.67 -10.24
N ALA A 46 3.14 -19.79 -9.95
CA ALA A 46 2.31 -20.85 -10.52
C ALA A 46 2.30 -20.77 -12.06
N ASN A 47 2.14 -19.57 -12.61
CA ASN A 47 2.24 -19.33 -14.06
C ASN A 47 3.64 -19.60 -14.61
N LEU A 48 4.70 -19.31 -13.86
CA LEU A 48 6.06 -19.62 -14.27
C LEU A 48 6.29 -21.13 -14.31
N MET A 49 5.86 -21.89 -13.29
CA MET A 49 6.00 -23.35 -13.26
C MET A 49 5.18 -24.03 -14.35
N TYR A 50 3.94 -23.58 -14.59
CA TYR A 50 3.07 -24.13 -15.63
C TYR A 50 3.57 -23.83 -17.04
N ARG A 51 4.13 -22.64 -17.28
CA ARG A 51 4.59 -22.20 -18.62
C ARG A 51 6.11 -22.30 -18.81
N ALA A 52 6.87 -22.80 -17.83
CA ALA A 52 8.32 -22.99 -17.93
C ALA A 52 8.70 -23.87 -19.13
N GLU A 53 7.86 -24.83 -19.49
CA GLU A 53 8.04 -25.69 -20.66
C GLU A 53 7.68 -24.99 -22.00
N HIS A 54 7.08 -23.79 -21.97
CA HIS A 54 6.55 -23.08 -23.13
C HIS A 54 7.10 -21.65 -23.30
N TYR A 55 7.94 -21.14 -22.39
CA TYR A 55 8.64 -19.87 -22.60
C TYR A 55 9.78 -20.04 -23.61
N ILE A 56 9.43 -19.90 -24.89
CA ILE A 56 10.37 -20.00 -26.02
C ILE A 56 11.37 -18.83 -26.05
N HIS A 57 11.05 -17.69 -25.42
CA HIS A 57 11.90 -16.50 -25.41
C HIS A 57 12.40 -16.10 -24.02
N GLU A 58 13.72 -16.02 -23.88
CA GLU A 58 14.47 -15.63 -22.67
C GLU A 58 14.01 -14.28 -22.09
N TYR A 59 13.60 -13.33 -22.94
CA TYR A 59 13.10 -12.02 -22.53
C TYR A 59 11.83 -12.07 -21.68
N VAL A 60 10.93 -13.02 -21.96
CA VAL A 60 9.70 -13.17 -21.18
C VAL A 60 10.00 -13.66 -19.77
N ARG A 61 10.99 -14.56 -19.64
CA ARG A 61 11.48 -15.06 -18.35
C ARG A 61 12.08 -13.94 -17.50
N ILE A 62 12.88 -13.06 -18.10
CA ILE A 62 13.45 -11.88 -17.43
C ILE A 62 12.33 -10.96 -16.93
N GLY A 63 11.33 -10.68 -17.76
CA GLY A 63 10.18 -9.86 -17.36
C GLY A 63 9.41 -10.45 -16.16
N VAL A 64 9.21 -11.77 -16.15
CA VAL A 64 8.55 -12.47 -15.04
C VAL A 64 9.38 -12.39 -13.75
N ILE A 65 10.70 -12.56 -13.82
CA ILE A 65 11.60 -12.43 -12.66
C ILE A 65 11.54 -11.01 -12.08
N ILE A 66 11.54 -9.98 -12.93
CA ILE A 66 11.40 -8.59 -12.50
C ILE A 66 10.07 -8.38 -11.77
N LEU A 67 8.96 -8.87 -12.33
CA LEU A 67 7.63 -8.78 -11.70
C LEU A 67 7.57 -9.49 -10.34
N CYS A 68 8.16 -10.69 -10.24
CA CYS A 68 8.32 -11.39 -8.96
C CYS A 68 9.10 -10.55 -7.95
N SER A 69 10.20 -9.95 -8.39
CA SER A 69 11.08 -9.15 -7.52
C SER A 69 10.36 -7.92 -6.99
N ILE A 70 9.57 -7.25 -7.84
CA ILE A 70 8.74 -6.11 -7.44
C ILE A 70 7.69 -6.52 -6.39
N ASN A 71 7.01 -7.66 -6.57
CA ASN A 71 6.04 -8.17 -5.59
C ASN A 71 6.70 -8.47 -4.24
N VAL A 72 7.88 -9.07 -4.22
CA VAL A 72 8.64 -9.33 -2.98
C VAL A 72 9.05 -8.02 -2.29
N ILE A 73 9.58 -7.06 -3.04
CA ILE A 73 9.94 -5.74 -2.52
C ILE A 73 8.70 -5.05 -1.95
N TRP A 74 7.56 -5.15 -2.63
CA TRP A 74 6.31 -4.57 -2.16
C TRP A 74 5.82 -5.19 -0.85
N PHE A 75 5.89 -6.52 -0.72
CA PHE A 75 5.58 -7.20 0.53
C PHE A 75 6.43 -6.70 1.71
N PHE A 76 7.75 -6.62 1.53
CA PHE A 76 8.64 -6.13 2.58
C PHE A 76 8.42 -4.65 2.87
N ALA A 77 8.23 -3.82 1.85
CA ALA A 77 7.97 -2.40 2.01
C ALA A 77 6.70 -2.14 2.83
N SER A 78 5.59 -2.84 2.52
CA SER A 78 4.34 -2.71 3.28
C SER A 78 4.47 -3.26 4.70
N SER A 79 5.24 -4.33 4.90
CA SER A 79 5.53 -4.88 6.23
C SER A 79 6.33 -3.91 7.11
N ILE A 80 7.36 -3.28 6.54
CA ILE A 80 8.16 -2.27 7.22
C ILE A 80 7.31 -1.03 7.52
N ALA A 81 6.46 -0.61 6.58
CA ALA A 81 5.56 0.52 6.78
C ALA A 81 4.56 0.29 7.93
N MET A 82 4.10 -0.95 8.16
CA MET A 82 3.29 -1.29 9.34
C MET A 82 4.06 -1.01 10.63
N CYS A 83 5.30 -1.49 10.74
CA CYS A 83 6.17 -1.21 11.88
C CYS A 83 6.41 0.30 12.04
N CYS A 84 6.69 1.01 10.94
CA CYS A 84 6.87 2.46 10.96
C CYS A 84 5.62 3.23 11.39
N THR A 85 4.42 2.70 11.10
CA THR A 85 3.15 3.26 11.59
C THR A 85 3.02 3.10 13.10
N PHE A 86 3.45 1.96 13.67
CA PHE A 86 3.52 1.76 15.12
C PHE A 86 4.48 2.75 15.79
N TYR A 87 5.69 2.89 15.26
CA TYR A 87 6.74 3.75 15.81
C TYR A 87 6.64 5.23 15.39
N ASN A 88 5.60 5.62 14.63
CA ASN A 88 5.40 6.98 14.10
C ASN A 88 6.60 7.53 13.28
N CYS A 89 7.30 6.66 12.53
CA CYS A 89 8.47 7.05 11.73
C CYS A 89 8.05 7.69 10.39
N VAL A 90 8.03 9.02 10.35
CA VAL A 90 7.57 9.80 9.18
C VAL A 90 8.39 9.52 7.92
N THR A 91 9.72 9.47 8.02
CA THR A 91 10.61 9.30 6.85
C THR A 91 10.36 7.96 6.14
N CYS A 92 10.21 6.88 6.91
CA CYS A 92 9.90 5.56 6.40
C CYS A 92 8.55 5.51 5.67
N LEU A 93 7.52 6.14 6.26
CA LEU A 93 6.18 6.22 5.64
C LEU A 93 6.19 7.03 4.34
N LYS A 94 7.00 8.10 4.24
CA LYS A 94 7.16 8.84 2.98
C LYS A 94 7.79 7.98 1.89
N ILE A 95 8.81 7.19 2.22
CA ILE A 95 9.43 6.25 1.26
C ILE A 95 8.38 5.24 0.77
N HIS A 96 7.61 4.66 1.68
CA HIS A 96 6.53 3.73 1.30
C HIS A 96 5.43 4.40 0.48
N PHE A 97 5.07 5.65 0.77
CA PHE A 97 4.11 6.42 -0.01
C PHE A 97 4.56 6.58 -1.47
N TYR A 98 5.81 6.98 -1.71
CA TYR A 98 6.34 7.09 -3.07
C TYR A 98 6.42 5.73 -3.78
N PHE A 99 6.78 4.69 -3.05
CA PHE A 99 6.78 3.32 -3.58
C PHE A 99 5.36 2.87 -3.98
N SER A 100 4.36 3.12 -3.13
CA SER A 100 2.95 2.81 -3.39
C SER A 100 2.40 3.57 -4.60
N LEU A 101 2.79 4.82 -4.80
CA LEU A 101 2.45 5.59 -6.01
C LEU A 101 2.96 4.91 -7.29
N THR A 102 4.21 4.41 -7.27
CA THR A 102 4.78 3.66 -8.40
C THR A 102 3.99 2.39 -8.68
N ILE A 103 3.60 1.63 -7.65
CA ILE A 103 2.77 0.42 -7.79
C ILE A 103 1.41 0.76 -8.42
N VAL A 104 0.74 1.84 -7.98
CA VAL A 104 -0.51 2.30 -8.60
C VAL A 104 -0.33 2.65 -10.06
N ALA A 105 0.74 3.38 -10.42
CA ALA A 105 1.01 3.72 -11.82
C ALA A 105 1.21 2.48 -12.68
N MET A 106 1.95 1.48 -12.18
CA MET A 106 2.17 0.21 -12.88
C MET A 106 0.86 -0.57 -13.07
N HIS A 107 0.06 -0.74 -12.02
CA HIS A 107 -1.21 -1.47 -12.10
C HIS A 107 -2.29 -0.72 -12.89
N SER A 108 -2.27 0.61 -12.90
CA SER A 108 -3.14 1.43 -13.76
C SER A 108 -2.79 1.26 -15.23
N THR A 109 -1.49 1.24 -15.56
CA THR A 109 -1.02 0.95 -16.92
C THR A 109 -1.45 -0.45 -17.36
N LYS A 110 -1.27 -1.45 -16.49
CA LYS A 110 -1.75 -2.83 -16.72
C LYS A 110 -3.26 -2.87 -16.96
N LEU A 111 -4.04 -2.13 -16.16
CA LEU A 111 -5.49 -2.07 -16.29
C LEU A 111 -5.92 -1.50 -17.65
N ILE A 112 -5.28 -0.43 -18.14
CA ILE A 112 -5.58 0.15 -19.46
C ILE A 112 -5.36 -0.90 -20.57
N ILE A 113 -4.27 -1.66 -20.50
CA ILE A 113 -3.99 -2.72 -21.48
C ILE A 113 -5.05 -3.83 -21.39
N LEU A 114 -5.41 -4.26 -20.18
CA LEU A 114 -6.39 -5.33 -19.98
C LEU A 114 -7.81 -4.94 -20.40
N LEU A 115 -8.18 -3.66 -20.32
CA LEU A 115 -9.47 -3.18 -20.80
C LEU A 115 -9.62 -3.36 -22.32
N ILE A 116 -8.52 -3.36 -23.07
CA ILE A 116 -8.50 -3.65 -24.50
C ILE A 116 -8.65 -5.16 -24.75
N ASP A 117 -7.99 -5.99 -23.93
CA ASP A 117 -7.97 -7.45 -24.04
C ASP A 117 -9.23 -8.15 -23.47
N SER A 118 -10.17 -7.39 -22.89
CA SER A 118 -11.47 -7.88 -22.39
C SER A 118 -11.39 -9.02 -21.35
N ASN A 119 -10.25 -9.21 -20.67
CA ASN A 119 -10.09 -10.22 -19.64
C ASN A 119 -10.68 -9.76 -18.29
N ILE A 120 -11.98 -10.01 -18.10
CA ILE A 120 -12.77 -9.51 -16.96
C ILE A 120 -12.17 -9.88 -15.60
N SER A 121 -11.70 -11.13 -15.43
CA SER A 121 -11.14 -11.57 -14.14
C SER A 121 -9.90 -10.74 -13.76
N THR A 122 -8.98 -10.55 -14.71
CA THR A 122 -7.74 -9.81 -14.47
C THR A 122 -7.98 -8.29 -14.32
N ILE A 123 -9.02 -7.77 -14.99
CA ILE A 123 -9.50 -6.40 -14.83
C ILE A 123 -9.98 -6.17 -13.39
N ILE A 124 -10.85 -7.05 -12.86
CA ILE A 124 -11.37 -6.95 -11.49
C ILE A 124 -10.23 -6.99 -10.47
N THR A 125 -9.30 -7.94 -10.62
CA THR A 125 -8.14 -8.02 -9.72
C THR A 125 -7.29 -6.74 -9.78
N SER A 126 -7.02 -6.22 -10.98
CA SER A 126 -6.24 -4.98 -11.15
C SER A 126 -6.95 -3.76 -10.57
N LEU A 127 -8.28 -3.66 -10.73
CA LEU A 127 -9.10 -2.62 -10.10
C LEU A 127 -9.00 -2.71 -8.57
N PHE A 128 -9.19 -3.90 -8.01
CA PHE A 128 -9.12 -4.10 -6.56
C PHE A 128 -7.75 -3.70 -5.99
N ILE A 129 -6.66 -4.10 -6.65
CA ILE A 129 -5.29 -3.72 -6.26
C ILE A 129 -5.12 -2.19 -6.28
N ASN A 130 -5.57 -1.52 -7.34
CA ASN A 130 -5.49 -0.07 -7.44
C ASN A 130 -6.34 0.62 -6.36
N THR A 131 -7.52 0.09 -6.04
CA THR A 131 -8.37 0.61 -4.97
C THR A 131 -7.69 0.50 -3.61
N VAL A 132 -7.14 -0.67 -3.26
CA VAL A 132 -6.43 -0.86 -1.99
C VAL A 132 -5.24 0.09 -1.88
N ASN A 133 -4.38 0.14 -2.92
CA ASN A 133 -3.23 1.05 -2.92
C ASN A 133 -3.64 2.52 -2.85
N GLY A 134 -4.69 2.93 -3.58
CA GLY A 134 -5.22 4.30 -3.53
C GLY A 134 -5.71 4.69 -2.14
N PHE A 135 -6.42 3.79 -1.45
CA PHE A 135 -6.81 4.02 -0.06
C PHE A 135 -5.60 4.07 0.88
N THR A 136 -4.61 3.18 0.71
CA THR A 136 -3.38 3.25 1.51
C THR A 136 -2.72 4.61 1.36
N ILE A 137 -2.47 5.05 0.13
CA ILE A 137 -1.84 6.35 -0.18
C ILE A 137 -2.59 7.51 0.48
N TYR A 138 -3.92 7.49 0.40
CA TYR A 138 -4.76 8.51 1.05
C TYR A 138 -4.55 8.53 2.57
N TYR A 139 -4.62 7.37 3.23
CA TYR A 139 -4.48 7.28 4.69
C TYR A 139 -3.04 7.53 5.16
N GLU A 140 -2.03 7.11 4.40
CA GLU A 140 -0.62 7.43 4.66
C GLU A 140 -0.36 8.92 4.61
N ASN A 141 -0.79 9.61 3.54
CA ASN A 141 -0.58 11.05 3.42
C ASN A 141 -1.27 11.81 4.56
N LYS A 142 -2.49 11.40 4.93
CA LYS A 142 -3.21 11.96 6.07
C LYS A 142 -2.46 11.76 7.38
N PHE A 143 -1.89 10.57 7.59
CA PHE A 143 -1.15 10.22 8.80
C PHE A 143 0.22 10.94 8.88
N ILE A 144 0.96 11.00 7.77
CA ILE A 144 2.20 11.78 7.64
C ILE A 144 1.95 13.25 7.97
N SER A 145 0.94 13.86 7.34
CA SER A 145 0.56 15.26 7.56
C SER A 145 0.16 15.55 9.01
N TYR A 146 -0.37 14.54 9.72
CA TYR A 146 -0.64 14.65 11.15
C TYR A 146 0.67 14.66 11.96
N LEU A 147 1.55 13.67 11.74
CA LEU A 147 2.81 13.56 12.47
C LEU A 147 3.71 14.78 12.28
N GLU A 148 3.77 15.34 11.07
CA GLU A 148 4.53 16.56 10.80
C GLU A 148 4.00 17.80 11.51
N ARG A 149 2.68 17.87 11.76
CA ARG A 149 2.09 18.97 12.54
C ARG A 149 2.47 18.84 14.01
N CYS A 150 2.42 17.62 14.56
CA CYS A 150 2.84 17.37 15.94
C CYS A 150 4.34 17.68 16.14
N LEU A 151 5.20 17.30 15.19
CA LEU A 151 6.63 17.57 15.27
C LEU A 151 6.96 19.07 15.18
N ARG A 152 6.17 19.85 14.42
CA ARG A 152 6.34 21.32 14.33
C ARG A 152 5.86 22.08 15.57
N SER A 153 5.05 21.44 16.42
CA SER A 153 4.54 22.04 17.66
C SER A 153 5.38 21.74 18.90
N LEU A 154 6.44 20.94 18.75
CA LEU A 154 7.46 20.64 19.76
C LEU A 154 8.64 21.60 19.63
#